data_AF-A0AAW1U1S8-F1
#
_entry.id   AF-A0AAW1U1S8-F1
#
_cell.length_a   1.000
_cell.length_b   1.000
_cell.length_c   1.000
_cell.angle_alpha   90.00
_cell.angle_beta   90.00
_cell.angle_gamma   90.00
#
_symmetry.space_group_name_H-M   'P 1'
#
loop_
_entity.id
_entity.type
_entity.pdbx_description
1 polymer ?
#
loop_
_entity_poly.entity_id
_entity_poly.type
_entity_poly.pdbx_seq_one_letter_code
_entity_poly.pdbx_strand_id
1 'polypeptide(L)'
;MHILKILIYNRKEVHIIFDKYKKPSIKDFEHDLRGEEDTQYDVIRKDSNRPADFCKLLRSNNFKEKFVEFLIEDWTRDEFITLITGKTVKLNYDQCYTYEVSSENKIKRVIDYNLSC
;
A
#
# COMPACT_ATOMS: atom_id res chain seq x y z
N MET A 1 -10.73 -7.02 -2.43
CA MET A 1 -10.10 -6.12 -3.43
C MET A 1 -9.51 -6.94 -4.58
N HIS A 2 -9.83 -6.59 -5.85
CA HIS A 2 -9.28 -7.27 -7.04
C HIS A 2 -7.85 -6.85 -7.38
N ILE A 3 -7.40 -5.66 -6.98
CA ILE A 3 -6.09 -5.12 -7.36
C ILE A 3 -4.93 -5.97 -6.82
N LEU A 4 -5.05 -6.48 -5.59
CA LEU A 4 -4.04 -7.33 -4.97
C LEU A 4 -3.91 -8.67 -5.68
N LYS A 5 -5.05 -9.26 -6.07
CA LYS A 5 -5.07 -10.48 -6.87
C LYS A 5 -4.36 -10.28 -8.22
N ILE A 6 -4.50 -9.11 -8.84
CA ILE A 6 -3.83 -8.76 -10.09
C ILE A 6 -2.32 -8.59 -9.89
N LEU A 7 -1.90 -7.83 -8.87
CA LEU A 7 -0.49 -7.52 -8.62
C LEU A 7 0.36 -8.77 -8.35
N ILE A 8 -0.24 -9.81 -7.75
CA ILE A 8 0.49 -10.99 -7.26
C ILE A 8 0.20 -12.24 -8.14
N TYR A 9 -0.49 -12.08 -9.26
CA TYR A 9 -0.87 -13.21 -10.11
C TYR A 9 0.35 -13.84 -10.79
N ASN A 10 0.57 -15.13 -10.54
CA ASN A 10 1.55 -15.98 -11.22
C ASN A 10 3.02 -15.49 -11.18
N ARG A 11 3.43 -14.89 -10.05
CA ARG A 11 4.81 -14.49 -9.77
C ARG A 11 5.25 -15.07 -8.44
N LYS A 12 6.50 -15.57 -8.36
CA LYS A 12 7.10 -16.08 -7.13
C LYS A 12 7.54 -14.95 -6.20
N GLU A 13 7.94 -13.83 -6.78
CA GLU A 13 8.42 -12.67 -6.05
C GLU A 13 7.79 -11.41 -6.66
N VAL A 14 7.31 -10.51 -5.80
CA VAL A 14 6.65 -9.26 -6.19
C VAL A 14 7.18 -8.13 -5.33
N HIS A 15 7.70 -7.09 -5.98
CA HIS A 15 8.21 -5.90 -5.31
C HIS A 15 7.26 -4.74 -5.60
N ILE A 16 6.65 -4.20 -4.55
CA ILE A 16 5.74 -3.06 -4.63
C ILE A 16 6.49 -1.86 -4.10
N ILE A 17 6.92 -1.01 -5.04
CA ILE A 17 7.82 0.09 -4.75
C ILE A 17 7.07 1.43 -4.73
N PHE A 18 7.10 2.11 -3.58
CA PHE A 18 6.60 3.47 -3.41
C PHE A 18 7.75 4.47 -3.36
N ASP A 19 7.70 5.46 -4.24
CA ASP A 19 8.59 6.61 -4.20
C ASP A 19 8.11 7.62 -3.16
N LYS A 20 9.01 8.04 -2.27
CA LYS A 20 8.77 9.17 -1.38
C LYS A 20 9.24 10.46 -2.05
N TYR A 21 8.29 11.32 -2.38
CA TYR A 21 8.61 12.69 -2.79
C TYR A 21 9.09 13.47 -1.57
N LYS A 22 10.28 14.08 -1.66
CA LYS A 22 10.73 15.03 -0.65
C LYS A 22 9.81 16.25 -0.71
N LYS A 23 9.20 16.60 0.43
CA LYS A 23 8.38 17.79 0.57
C LYS A 23 9.23 19.00 1.02
N PRO A 24 8.90 20.23 0.58
CA PRO A 24 7.92 20.53 -0.45
C PRO A 24 8.46 20.19 -1.86
N SER A 25 7.63 19.58 -2.68
CA SER A 25 7.87 19.32 -4.09
C SER A 25 7.28 20.44 -4.95
N ILE A 26 7.68 20.52 -6.23
CA ILE A 26 7.09 21.46 -7.21
C ILE A 26 5.56 21.33 -7.24
N LYS A 27 5.04 20.11 -7.09
CA LYS A 27 3.58 19.88 -7.05
C LYS A 27 2.91 20.43 -5.80
N ASP A 28 3.60 20.41 -4.66
CA ASP A 28 3.07 21.01 -3.43
C ASP A 28 2.92 22.53 -3.62
N PHE A 29 3.92 23.18 -4.22
CA PHE A 29 3.82 24.60 -4.58
C PHE A 29 2.71 24.90 -5.60
N GLU A 30 2.52 24.05 -6.61
CA GLU A 30 1.41 24.23 -7.57
C GLU A 30 0.03 24.07 -6.93
N HIS A 31 -0.13 23.14 -5.99
CA HIS A 31 -1.40 22.96 -5.26
C HIS A 31 -1.68 24.15 -4.34
N ASP A 32 -0.67 24.64 -3.61
CA ASP A 32 -0.78 25.83 -2.76
C ASP A 32 -1.19 27.06 -3.59
N LEU A 33 -0.61 27.24 -4.78
CA LEU A 33 -0.95 28.33 -5.71
C LEU A 33 -2.40 28.25 -6.23
N ARG A 34 -2.99 27.05 -6.29
CA ARG A 34 -4.37 26.84 -6.73
C ARG A 34 -5.39 26.90 -5.59
N GLY A 35 -4.93 26.99 -4.34
CA GLY A 35 -5.79 26.92 -3.15
C GLY A 35 -6.52 25.58 -3.04
N GLU A 36 -5.92 24.49 -3.54
CA GLU A 36 -6.53 23.16 -3.42
C GLU A 36 -6.41 22.66 -1.97
N GLU A 37 -7.54 22.43 -1.31
CA GLU A 37 -7.57 21.81 0.01
C GLU A 37 -7.50 20.29 -0.11
N ASP A 38 -6.54 19.67 0.58
CA ASP A 38 -6.40 18.21 0.60
C ASP A 38 -7.50 17.59 1.47
N THR A 39 -8.40 16.85 0.83
CA THR A 39 -9.49 16.15 1.51
C THR A 39 -8.91 15.13 2.48
N GLN A 40 -9.29 15.21 3.76
CA GLN A 40 -8.82 14.28 4.79
C GLN A 40 -9.62 12.96 4.74
N TYR A 41 -8.92 11.84 4.84
CA TYR A 41 -9.47 10.50 4.92
C TYR A 41 -8.95 9.81 6.19
N ASP A 42 -9.86 9.45 7.10
CA ASP A 42 -9.45 8.88 8.39
C ASP A 42 -9.01 7.41 8.28
N VAL A 43 -9.80 6.55 7.65
CA VAL A 43 -9.51 5.11 7.56
C VAL A 43 -10.09 4.51 6.27
N ILE A 44 -9.25 3.82 5.49
CA ILE A 44 -9.69 2.98 4.38
C ILE A 44 -10.09 1.63 4.96
N ARG A 45 -11.39 1.34 5.05
CA ARG A 45 -11.90 0.02 5.46
C ARG A 45 -12.42 -0.76 4.26
N LYS A 46 -12.35 -2.10 4.34
CA LYS A 46 -12.92 -3.00 3.33
C LYS A 46 -14.43 -2.77 3.11
N ASP A 47 -15.13 -2.32 4.14
CA ASP A 47 -16.59 -2.07 4.13
C ASP A 47 -16.97 -0.60 3.91
N SER A 48 -16.01 0.32 3.77
CA SER A 48 -16.34 1.67 3.33
C SER A 48 -16.86 1.59 1.89
N ASN A 49 -18.08 2.09 1.67
CA ASN A 49 -18.70 2.22 0.35
C ASN A 49 -17.65 2.57 -0.69
N ARG A 50 -17.47 1.68 -1.67
CA ARG A 50 -16.49 1.85 -2.75
C ARG A 50 -16.56 3.30 -3.23
N PRO A 51 -15.48 4.08 -3.07
CA PRO A 51 -15.51 5.47 -3.43
C PRO A 51 -15.89 5.61 -4.90
N ALA A 52 -16.83 6.52 -5.20
CA ALA A 52 -17.42 6.66 -6.53
C ALA A 52 -16.37 6.87 -7.64
N ASP A 53 -15.19 7.38 -7.29
CA ASP A 53 -14.07 7.54 -8.21
C ASP A 53 -12.72 7.36 -7.49
N PHE A 54 -12.12 6.17 -7.65
CA PHE A 54 -10.81 5.85 -7.10
C PHE A 54 -9.69 6.75 -7.66
N CYS A 55 -9.83 7.23 -8.91
CA CYS A 55 -8.83 8.11 -9.52
C CYS A 55 -8.82 9.50 -8.85
N LYS A 56 -9.99 9.99 -8.42
CA LYS A 56 -10.07 11.24 -7.64
C LYS A 56 -9.42 11.11 -6.28
N LEU A 57 -9.58 9.97 -5.60
CA LEU A 57 -8.95 9.73 -4.30
C LEU A 57 -7.42 9.76 -4.37
N LEU A 58 -6.86 9.21 -5.44
CA LEU A 58 -5.42 9.26 -5.70
C LEU A 58 -4.88 10.68 -5.95
N ARG A 59 -5.71 11.73 -5.92
CA ARG A 59 -5.22 13.12 -5.92
C ARG A 59 -4.81 13.58 -4.53
N SER A 60 -5.56 13.15 -3.51
CA SER A 60 -5.28 13.46 -2.11
C SER A 60 -3.98 12.82 -1.66
N ASN A 61 -3.10 13.61 -1.03
CA ASN A 61 -1.86 13.07 -0.48
C ASN A 61 -2.15 12.25 0.77
N ASN A 62 -3.05 12.74 1.63
CA ASN A 62 -3.54 12.00 2.79
C ASN A 62 -4.11 10.62 2.40
N PHE A 63 -4.94 10.54 1.36
CA PHE A 63 -5.46 9.24 0.88
C PHE A 63 -4.35 8.29 0.44
N LYS A 64 -3.34 8.77 -0.29
CA LYS A 64 -2.22 7.92 -0.73
C LYS A 64 -1.46 7.33 0.46
N GLU A 65 -1.18 8.15 1.48
CA GLU A 65 -0.50 7.72 2.70
C GLU A 65 -1.35 6.64 3.42
N LYS A 66 -2.65 6.90 3.61
CA LYS A 66 -3.58 5.91 4.20
C LYS A 66 -3.74 4.65 3.37
N PHE A 67 -3.63 4.74 2.05
CA PHE A 67 -3.69 3.58 1.18
C PHE A 67 -2.47 2.68 1.34
N VAL A 68 -1.27 3.25 1.49
CA VAL A 68 -0.07 2.45 1.75
C VAL A 68 -0.12 1.81 3.14
N GLU A 69 -0.54 2.55 4.17
CA GLU A 69 -0.76 1.99 5.52
C GLU A 69 -1.75 0.82 5.48
N PHE A 70 -2.88 1.00 4.79
CA PHE A 70 -3.86 -0.05 4.56
C PHE A 70 -3.24 -1.29 3.90
N LEU A 71 -2.42 -1.13 2.86
CA LEU A 71 -1.74 -2.26 2.22
C LEU A 71 -0.78 -2.99 3.17
N ILE A 72 -0.06 -2.23 4.00
CA ILE A 72 0.91 -2.78 4.95
C ILE A 72 0.24 -3.68 6.00
N GLU A 73 -0.96 -3.31 6.44
CA GLU A 73 -1.75 -4.03 7.46
C GLU A 73 -2.66 -5.10 6.86
N ASP A 74 -3.41 -4.80 5.80
CA ASP A 74 -4.46 -5.68 5.26
C ASP A 74 -3.87 -7.00 4.74
N TRP A 75 -2.63 -6.98 4.24
CA TRP A 75 -1.94 -8.18 3.77
C TRP A 75 -1.64 -9.21 4.86
N THR A 76 -1.69 -8.88 6.15
CA THR A 76 -1.49 -9.90 7.20
C THR A 76 -2.75 -10.71 7.48
N ARG A 77 -3.88 -10.42 6.81
CA ARG A 77 -5.15 -11.11 7.03
C ARG A 77 -5.21 -12.48 6.34
N ASP A 78 -5.89 -13.41 7.00
CA ASP A 78 -6.01 -14.80 6.56
C ASP A 78 -6.64 -14.95 5.16
N GLU A 79 -7.50 -14.02 4.74
CA GLU A 79 -8.11 -14.02 3.41
C GLU A 79 -7.10 -13.94 2.25
N PHE A 80 -5.86 -13.49 2.51
CA PHE A 80 -4.80 -13.40 1.53
C PHE A 80 -3.81 -14.56 1.56
N ILE A 81 -3.95 -15.53 2.49
CA ILE A 81 -3.01 -16.65 2.62
C ILE A 81 -2.84 -17.36 1.29
N THR A 82 -3.95 -17.79 0.69
CA THR A 82 -3.95 -18.50 -0.60
C THR A 82 -3.30 -17.72 -1.75
N LEU A 83 -3.30 -16.39 -1.66
CA LEU A 83 -2.71 -15.53 -2.67
C LEU A 83 -1.18 -15.45 -2.53
N ILE A 84 -0.67 -15.48 -1.30
CA ILE A 84 0.75 -15.31 -0.95
C ILE A 84 1.45 -16.67 -0.76
N THR A 85 0.73 -17.78 -0.57
CA THR A 85 1.32 -19.11 -0.45
C THR A 85 2.31 -19.40 -1.57
N GLY A 86 3.54 -19.76 -1.21
CA GLY A 86 4.62 -20.07 -2.15
C GLY A 86 5.23 -18.83 -2.83
N LYS A 87 4.99 -17.64 -2.30
CA LYS A 87 5.49 -16.37 -2.84
C LYS A 87 6.08 -15.49 -1.74
N THR A 88 6.95 -14.58 -2.17
CA THR A 88 7.51 -13.50 -1.36
C THR A 88 7.00 -12.17 -1.91
N VAL A 89 6.30 -11.39 -1.10
CA VAL A 89 5.90 -10.03 -1.45
C VAL A 89 6.74 -9.05 -0.64
N LYS A 90 7.36 -8.08 -1.31
CA LYS A 90 8.15 -7.02 -0.70
C LYS A 90 7.48 -5.67 -0.94
N LEU A 91 7.46 -4.80 0.07
CA LEU A 91 6.90 -3.46 -0.02
C LEU A 91 7.80 -2.48 0.72
N ASN A 92 8.20 -1.37 0.07
CA ASN A 92 8.91 -0.28 0.75
C ASN A 92 7.95 0.86 1.08
N TYR A 93 8.03 1.39 2.31
CA TYR A 93 7.40 2.65 2.65
C TYR A 93 8.21 3.37 3.73
N ASP A 94 7.79 3.34 4.98
CA ASP A 94 8.56 3.72 6.16
C ASP A 94 9.60 2.67 6.54
N GLN A 95 9.32 1.40 6.26
CA GLN A 95 10.27 0.30 6.39
C GLN A 95 10.20 -0.60 5.16
N CYS A 96 11.14 -1.54 5.08
CA CYS A 96 11.15 -2.55 4.03
C CYS A 96 10.46 -3.81 4.55
N TYR A 97 9.20 -4.01 4.16
CA TYR A 97 8.39 -5.14 4.61
C TYR A 97 8.51 -6.32 3.65
N THR A 98 8.62 -7.53 4.21
CA THR A 98 8.54 -8.80 3.49
C THR A 98 7.40 -9.63 4.06
N TYR A 99 6.58 -10.20 3.18
CA TYR A 99 5.40 -11.00 3.50
C TYR A 99 5.54 -12.40 2.91
N GLU A 100 5.45 -13.41 3.77
CA GLU A 100 5.52 -14.82 3.41
C GLU A 100 4.54 -15.64 4.27
N VAL A 101 4.02 -16.75 3.73
CA VAL A 101 3.19 -17.67 4.52
C VAL A 101 4.08 -18.57 5.35
N SER A 102 3.88 -18.58 6.66
CA SER A 102 4.59 -19.44 7.61
C SER A 102 4.09 -20.89 7.55
N SER A 103 4.83 -21.80 8.19
CA SER A 103 4.43 -23.20 8.37
C SER A 103 3.09 -23.38 9.11
N GLU A 104 2.65 -22.39 9.87
CA GLU A 104 1.36 -22.38 10.58
C GLU A 104 0.21 -21.88 9.70
N ASN A 105 0.44 -21.73 8.40
CA ASN A 105 -0.53 -21.19 7.44
C ASN A 105 -1.02 -19.78 7.82
N LYS A 106 -0.13 -18.96 8.36
CA LYS A 106 -0.37 -17.53 8.66
C LYS A 106 0.60 -16.66 7.87
N ILE A 107 0.17 -15.45 7.52
CA ILE A 107 1.07 -14.50 6.84
C ILE A 107 1.98 -13.87 7.89
N LYS A 108 3.29 -14.05 7.72
CA LYS A 108 4.32 -13.42 8.53
C LYS A 108 4.83 -12.18 7.82
N ARG A 109 4.75 -11.03 8.49
CA ARG A 109 5.40 -9.79 8.08
C ARG A 109 6.73 -9.64 8.81
N VAL A 110 7.81 -9.39 8.08
CA VAL A 110 9.16 -9.17 8.62
C VAL A 110 9.72 -7.88 8.05
N ILE A 111 10.49 -7.15 8.86
CA ILE A 111 11.25 -5.98 8.41
C ILE A 111 12.61 -6.48 7.90
N ASP A 112 12.91 -6.21 6.64
CA ASP A 112 14.18 -6.56 5.99
C ASP A 112 15.17 -5.40 6.14
N TYR A 113 16.03 -5.48 7.17
CA TYR A 113 17.04 -4.47 7.45
C TYR A 113 18.21 -4.46 6.46
N ASN A 114 18.30 -5.42 5.53
CA ASN A 114 19.31 -5.41 4.47
C ASN A 114 18.89 -4.55 3.27
N LEU A 115 17.63 -4.15 3.21
CA LEU A 115 17.09 -3.26 2.18
C LEU A 115 17.05 -1.82 2.69
N SER A 116 17.14 -0.88 1.75
CA SER A 116 16.99 0.55 2.05
C SER A 116 15.61 1.04 1.65
N CYS A 117 14.98 1.71 2.60
CA CYS A 117 13.74 2.46 2.51
C CYS A 117 13.99 3.79 3.26
#